data_AF-A0ABD3TL36-F1
#
_entry.id   AF-A0ABD3TL36-F1
#
_cell.length_a   1.000
_cell.length_b   1.000
_cell.length_c   1.000
_cell.angle_alpha   90.00
_cell.angle_beta   90.00
_cell.angle_gamma   90.00
#
_symmetry.space_group_name_H-M   'P 1'
#
loop_
_entity.id
_entity.type
_entity.pdbx_description
1 polymer ?
#
loop_
_entity_poly.entity_id
_entity_poly.type
_entity_poly.pdbx_seq_one_letter_code
_entity_poly.pdbx_strand_id
1 'polypeptide(L)'
;MMMDCSICSAMPYILRPPRNTICGACYEGARTIINFTNKIDIEKGTDKLGNNPISSTNSIKGFANALKWVKEMKEMEEEFSEKISYLGGFVAAFRDQIHTDIQVKPGNNGPSIPAHKALLVCRYNSHRSKRN
;
A
#
# COMPACT_ATOMS: atom_id res chain seq x y z
N MET A 1 -5.49 41.43 13.83
CA MET A 1 -4.18 40.84 13.48
C MET A 1 -3.82 39.81 14.55
N MET A 2 -4.11 38.53 14.32
CA MET A 2 -3.88 37.45 15.32
C MET A 2 -2.53 36.78 15.00
N MET A 3 -1.44 37.36 15.52
CA MET A 3 -0.06 36.99 15.22
C MET A 3 0.47 35.80 16.03
N ASP A 4 -0.35 35.24 16.92
CA ASP A 4 0.07 34.19 17.85
C ASP A 4 -0.26 32.76 17.41
N CYS A 5 -0.79 32.58 16.20
CA CYS A 5 -1.05 31.25 15.65
C CYS A 5 0.26 30.50 15.38
N SER A 6 0.40 29.30 15.93
CA SER A 6 1.55 28.42 15.67
C SER A 6 1.74 28.11 14.17
N ILE A 7 0.65 28.11 13.39
CA ILE A 7 0.64 27.81 11.95
C ILE A 7 0.87 29.06 11.07
N CYS A 8 0.29 30.22 11.41
CA CYS A 8 0.35 31.40 10.55
C CYS A 8 1.65 32.21 10.65
N SER A 9 2.57 31.87 11.53
CA SER A 9 3.77 32.67 11.73
C SER A 9 4.92 32.17 10.88
N ALA A 10 5.61 33.13 10.25
CA ALA A 10 6.82 32.92 9.49
C ALA A 10 8.10 32.80 10.35
N MET A 11 7.98 32.84 11.69
CA MET A 11 9.14 32.77 12.59
C MET A 11 9.56 31.31 12.80
N PRO A 12 10.83 30.95 12.59
CA PRO A 12 11.30 29.58 12.67
C PRO A 12 11.05 28.97 14.06
N TYR A 13 10.63 27.71 14.07
CA TYR A 13 10.19 26.95 15.25
C TYR A 13 11.17 27.01 16.44
N ILE A 14 12.46 27.18 16.14
CA ILE A 14 13.58 27.17 17.10
C ILE A 14 13.58 28.39 18.03
N LEU A 15 12.97 29.52 17.63
CA LEU A 15 12.97 30.77 18.41
C LEU A 15 11.63 31.05 19.09
N ARG A 16 10.73 30.07 19.12
CA ARG A 16 9.36 30.30 19.53
C ARG A 16 9.08 29.68 20.90
N PRO A 17 8.48 30.41 21.85
CA PRO A 17 7.91 29.79 23.05
C PRO A 17 6.93 28.68 22.64
N PRO A 18 6.77 27.59 23.41
CA PRO A 18 5.78 26.55 23.11
C PRO A 18 4.39 27.18 23.06
N ARG A 19 3.82 27.32 21.86
CA ARG A 19 2.47 27.83 21.65
C ARG A 19 1.62 26.75 21.03
N ASN A 20 0.62 26.29 21.77
CA ASN A 20 -0.38 25.31 21.31
C ASN A 20 -1.66 25.98 20.77
N THR A 21 -1.70 27.32 20.71
CA THR A 21 -2.86 28.07 20.24
C THR A 21 -2.80 28.28 18.72
N ILE A 22 -3.90 27.96 18.04
CA ILE A 22 -4.11 28.27 16.61
C ILE A 22 -5.16 29.39 16.48
N CYS A 23 -5.06 30.20 15.43
CA CYS A 23 -6.08 31.21 15.17
C CYS A 23 -7.38 30.56 14.64
N GLY A 24 -8.49 31.31 14.71
CA GLY A 24 -9.78 30.86 14.21
C GLY A 24 -9.75 30.39 12.76
N ALA A 25 -8.98 31.06 11.88
CA ALA A 25 -8.85 30.66 10.48
C ALA A 25 -8.15 29.28 10.32
N CYS A 26 -7.10 29.01 11.09
CA CYS A 26 -6.44 27.71 11.08
C CYS A 26 -7.31 26.61 11.72
N TYR A 27 -8.08 26.95 12.76
CA TYR A 27 -9.03 26.03 13.37
C TYR A 27 -10.15 25.65 12.39
N GLU A 28 -10.74 26.61 11.69
CA GLU A 28 -11.76 26.37 10.67
C GLU A 28 -11.20 25.61 9.46
N GLY A 29 -9.96 25.93 9.04
CA GLY A 29 -9.26 25.15 8.02
C GLY A 29 -9.08 23.69 8.42
N ALA A 30 -8.62 23.44 9.65
CA ALA A 30 -8.47 22.08 10.19
C ALA A 30 -9.81 21.34 10.28
N ARG A 31 -10.88 22.00 10.77
CA ARG A 31 -12.23 21.44 10.81
C ARG A 31 -12.74 21.04 9.44
N THR A 32 -12.49 21.87 8.42
CA THR A 32 -12.90 21.61 7.05
C THR A 32 -12.19 20.36 6.50
N ILE A 33 -10.88 20.22 6.73
CA ILE A 33 -10.10 19.05 6.32
C ILE A 33 -10.59 17.78 7.03
N ILE A 34 -10.79 17.85 8.36
CA ILE A 34 -11.26 16.70 9.16
C ILE A 34 -12.64 16.23 8.68
N ASN A 35 -13.58 17.16 8.50
CA ASN A 35 -14.92 16.84 8.03
C ASN A 35 -14.89 16.25 6.61
N PHE A 36 -13.99 16.74 5.76
CA PHE A 36 -13.78 16.21 4.42
C PHE A 36 -13.26 14.76 4.44
N THR A 37 -12.24 14.46 5.25
CA THR A 37 -11.72 13.09 5.41
C THR A 37 -12.80 12.14 5.94
N ASN A 38 -13.59 12.57 6.94
CA ASN A 38 -14.66 11.75 7.50
C ASN A 38 -15.76 11.41 6.47
N LYS A 39 -16.11 12.34 5.58
CA LYS A 39 -17.10 12.08 4.52
C LYS A 39 -16.63 11.01 3.54
N ILE A 40 -15.34 11.01 3.18
CA ILE A 40 -14.75 10.01 2.28
C ILE A 40 -14.80 8.60 2.91
N ASP A 41 -14.64 8.50 4.23
CA ASP A 41 -14.76 7.20 4.91
C ASP A 41 -16.21 6.68 4.97
N ILE A 42 -17.21 7.56 5.00
CA ILE A 42 -18.64 7.22 5.04
C ILE A 42 -19.18 6.80 3.66
N GLU A 43 -18.64 7.34 2.56
CA GLU A 43 -19.04 6.98 1.19
C GLU A 43 -18.68 5.53 0.76
N LYS A 44 -18.00 4.76 1.62
CA LYS A 44 -17.74 3.32 1.44
C LYS A 44 -19.01 2.43 1.47
N GLY A 45 -20.20 2.98 1.70
CA GLY A 45 -21.40 2.18 2.00
C GLY A 45 -22.63 2.30 1.09
N THR A 46 -22.75 3.30 0.21
CA THR A 46 -24.01 3.51 -0.54
C THR A 46 -23.79 4.07 -1.94
N ASP A 47 -23.95 3.21 -2.93
CA ASP A 47 -24.30 3.61 -4.29
C ASP A 47 -25.71 4.24 -4.27
N LYS A 48 -25.75 5.59 -4.30
CA LYS A 48 -26.86 6.51 -4.68
C LYS A 48 -27.08 7.61 -3.64
N LEU A 49 -26.92 8.86 -4.07
CA LEU A 49 -28.02 9.82 -4.29
C LEU A 49 -27.49 11.27 -4.22
N GLY A 50 -28.00 12.13 -5.12
CA GLY A 50 -28.54 13.41 -4.67
C GLY A 50 -27.77 14.66 -5.06
N ASN A 51 -28.30 15.33 -6.08
CA ASN A 51 -27.96 16.67 -6.52
C ASN A 51 -27.98 17.72 -5.38
N ASN A 52 -26.93 18.52 -5.26
CA ASN A 52 -27.01 19.98 -5.43
C ASN A 52 -25.64 20.69 -5.38
N PRO A 53 -25.55 21.91 -5.96
CA PRO A 53 -24.31 22.42 -6.54
C PRO A 53 -23.54 23.31 -5.55
N ILE A 54 -22.24 23.48 -5.79
CA ILE A 54 -21.52 24.78 -5.87
C ILE A 54 -20.01 24.51 -5.79
N SER A 55 -19.36 24.74 -6.93
CA SER A 55 -17.99 25.19 -7.15
C SER A 55 -16.82 24.46 -6.46
N SER A 56 -16.02 23.77 -7.29
CA SER A 56 -14.69 23.14 -7.05
C SER A 56 -14.66 21.60 -7.02
N THR A 57 -15.36 20.97 -7.97
CA THR A 57 -15.49 19.49 -8.04
C THR A 57 -14.23 18.78 -8.56
N ASN A 58 -13.26 19.48 -9.14
CA ASN A 58 -12.09 18.84 -9.77
C ASN A 58 -10.99 18.47 -8.76
N SER A 59 -10.75 19.31 -7.75
CA SER A 59 -9.71 19.07 -6.72
C SER A 59 -10.14 18.01 -5.69
N ILE A 60 -11.42 17.99 -5.33
CA ILE A 60 -12.00 17.06 -4.35
C ILE A 60 -11.94 15.62 -4.88
N LYS A 61 -12.30 15.43 -6.14
CA LYS A 61 -12.25 14.12 -6.80
C LYS A 61 -10.81 13.59 -6.93
N GLY A 62 -9.85 14.49 -7.20
CA GLY A 62 -8.43 14.14 -7.28
C GLY A 62 -7.89 13.60 -5.96
N PHE A 63 -8.18 14.26 -4.84
CA PHE A 63 -7.71 13.82 -3.51
C PHE A 63 -8.40 12.53 -3.04
N ALA A 64 -9.71 12.41 -3.23
CA ALA A 64 -10.44 11.18 -2.90
C ALA A 64 -9.93 9.98 -3.71
N ASN A 65 -9.66 10.18 -5.00
CA ASN A 65 -9.04 9.16 -5.84
C ASN A 65 -7.63 8.80 -5.33
N ALA A 66 -6.78 9.78 -5.03
CA ALA A 66 -5.44 9.52 -4.50
C ALA A 66 -5.48 8.71 -3.19
N LEU A 67 -6.38 9.03 -2.26
CA LEU A 67 -6.56 8.26 -1.02
C LEU A 67 -7.01 6.82 -1.29
N LYS A 68 -7.93 6.62 -2.25
CA LYS A 68 -8.35 5.28 -2.66
C LYS A 68 -7.17 4.46 -3.20
N TRP A 69 -6.37 5.05 -4.09
CA TRP A 69 -5.17 4.41 -4.64
C TRP A 69 -4.17 4.03 -3.53
N VAL A 70 -3.91 4.93 -2.57
CA VAL A 70 -3.00 4.64 -1.44
C VAL A 70 -3.51 3.46 -0.62
N LYS A 71 -4.82 3.37 -0.39
CA LYS A 71 -5.43 2.24 0.35
C LYS A 71 -5.30 0.93 -0.43
N GLU A 72 -5.63 0.94 -1.72
CA GLU A 72 -5.51 -0.24 -2.59
C GLU A 72 -4.06 -0.72 -2.69
N MET A 73 -3.09 0.20 -2.80
CA MET A 73 -1.68 -0.15 -2.81
C MET A 73 -1.22 -0.75 -1.48
N LYS A 74 -1.73 -0.24 -0.35
CA LYS A 74 -1.43 -0.82 0.97
C LYS A 74 -1.98 -2.24 1.11
N GLU A 75 -3.23 -2.48 0.71
CA GLU A 75 -3.84 -3.82 0.74
C GLU A 75 -3.07 -4.80 -0.16
N MET A 76 -2.65 -4.32 -1.35
CA MET A 76 -1.81 -5.09 -2.26
C MET A 76 -0.41 -5.38 -1.68
N GLU A 77 0.21 -4.42 -1.02
CA GLU A 77 1.51 -4.59 -0.34
C GLU A 77 1.41 -5.64 0.77
N GLU A 78 0.35 -5.60 1.58
CA GLU A 78 0.10 -6.58 2.64
C GLU A 78 -0.08 -8.00 2.05
N GLU A 79 -0.86 -8.15 0.98
CA GLU A 79 -1.03 -9.43 0.28
C GLU A 79 0.29 -9.96 -0.29
N PHE A 80 1.11 -9.10 -0.93
CA PHE A 80 2.41 -9.51 -1.45
C PHE A 80 3.40 -9.86 -0.33
N SER A 81 3.38 -9.12 0.77
CA SER A 81 4.20 -9.39 1.94
C SER A 81 3.89 -10.76 2.53
N GLU A 82 2.60 -11.12 2.65
CA GLU A 82 2.18 -12.45 3.10
C GLU A 82 2.67 -13.54 2.16
N LYS A 83 2.51 -13.36 0.84
CA LYS A 83 3.00 -14.32 -0.17
C LYS A 83 4.51 -14.49 -0.13
N ILE A 84 5.27 -13.39 0.02
CA ILE A 84 6.73 -13.44 0.12
C ILE A 84 7.16 -14.14 1.40
N SER A 85 6.49 -13.86 2.53
CA SER A 85 6.76 -14.53 3.81
C SER A 85 6.52 -16.04 3.71
N TYR A 86 5.39 -16.45 3.12
CA TYR A 86 5.07 -17.84 2.85
C TYR A 86 6.14 -18.52 1.97
N LEU A 87 6.55 -17.88 0.88
CA LEU A 87 7.62 -18.39 0.01
C LEU A 87 8.99 -18.42 0.70
N GLY A 88 9.24 -17.48 1.63
CA GLY A 88 10.44 -17.41 2.45
C GLY A 88 10.65 -18.68 3.29
N GLY A 89 9.56 -19.29 3.79
CA GLY A 89 9.62 -20.57 4.50
C GLY A 89 10.23 -21.72 3.68
N PHE A 90 10.08 -21.68 2.35
CA PHE A 90 10.65 -22.70 1.47
C PHE A 90 12.13 -22.46 1.15
N VAL A 91 12.65 -21.24 1.33
CA VAL A 91 14.06 -20.92 1.01
C VAL A 91 15.03 -21.81 1.79
N ALA A 92 14.77 -22.00 3.09
CA ALA A 92 15.57 -22.91 3.92
C ALA A 92 15.45 -24.37 3.45
N ALA A 93 14.23 -24.82 3.13
CA ALA A 93 13.99 -26.16 2.61
C ALA A 93 14.75 -26.43 1.29
N PHE A 94 14.92 -25.42 0.41
CA PHE A 94 15.70 -25.56 -0.81
C PHE A 94 17.20 -25.57 -0.55
N ARG A 95 17.70 -24.61 0.24
CA ARG A 95 19.13 -24.52 0.55
C ARG A 95 19.61 -25.80 1.22
N ASP A 96 18.81 -26.32 2.14
CA ASP A 96 19.16 -27.45 2.99
C ASP A 96 18.62 -28.79 2.44
N GLN A 97 18.04 -28.78 1.23
CA GLN A 97 17.52 -29.97 0.50
C GLN A 97 16.53 -30.82 1.31
N ILE A 98 15.68 -30.15 2.10
CA ILE A 98 14.71 -30.79 2.97
C ILE A 98 13.49 -31.23 2.15
N HIS A 99 13.02 -32.47 2.37
CA HIS A 99 11.83 -33.05 1.73
C HIS A 99 11.86 -33.15 0.19
N THR A 100 13.04 -33.34 -0.42
CA THR A 100 13.13 -33.59 -1.87
C THR A 100 12.56 -34.98 -2.22
N ASP A 101 11.69 -35.04 -3.23
CA ASP A 101 10.94 -36.25 -3.61
C ASP A 101 11.36 -36.83 -4.99
N ILE A 102 12.35 -36.21 -5.64
CA ILE A 102 12.96 -36.70 -6.87
C ILE A 102 14.45 -36.35 -6.93
N GLN A 103 15.22 -37.18 -7.65
CA GLN A 103 16.56 -36.84 -8.09
C GLN A 103 16.59 -36.69 -9.61
N VAL A 104 17.00 -35.52 -10.08
CA VAL A 104 17.12 -35.19 -11.50
C VAL A 104 18.54 -35.52 -11.96
N LYS A 105 18.67 -36.40 -12.95
CA LYS A 105 19.96 -36.75 -13.55
C LYS A 105 20.23 -35.90 -14.80
N PRO A 106 21.31 -35.11 -14.83
CA PRO A 106 21.75 -34.40 -16.04
C PRO A 106 22.22 -35.39 -17.12
N GLY A 107 21.94 -35.10 -18.40
CA GLY A 107 22.30 -35.97 -19.53
C GLY A 107 23.81 -36.14 -19.78
N ASN A 108 24.64 -35.28 -19.17
CA ASN A 108 26.10 -35.30 -19.36
C ASN A 108 26.83 -36.18 -18.31
N ASN A 109 26.18 -37.22 -17.78
CA ASN A 109 26.69 -38.03 -16.66
C ASN A 109 27.07 -37.21 -15.41
N GLY A 110 26.44 -36.05 -15.23
CA GLY A 110 26.64 -35.19 -14.06
C GLY A 110 26.02 -35.79 -12.79
N PRO A 111 26.37 -35.26 -11.60
CA PRO A 111 25.79 -35.70 -10.34
C PRO A 111 24.27 -35.48 -10.31
N SER A 112 23.56 -36.39 -9.64
CA SER A 112 22.10 -36.30 -9.49
C SER A 112 21.73 -35.13 -8.57
N ILE A 113 20.77 -34.31 -8.99
CA ILE A 113 20.33 -33.11 -8.28
C ILE A 113 19.01 -33.41 -7.57
N PRO A 114 18.95 -33.37 -6.23
CA PRO A 114 17.70 -33.55 -5.52
C PRO A 114 16.78 -32.33 -5.71
N ALA A 115 15.50 -32.57 -5.93
CA ALA A 115 14.52 -31.53 -6.25
C ALA A 115 13.11 -31.87 -5.72
N HIS A 116 12.21 -30.91 -5.82
CA HIS A 116 10.78 -31.05 -5.49
C HIS A 116 9.94 -31.11 -6.76
N LYS A 117 9.21 -32.22 -7.00
CA LYS A 117 8.38 -32.42 -8.22
C LYS A 117 7.37 -31.30 -8.42
N ALA A 118 6.71 -30.86 -7.35
CA ALA A 118 5.72 -29.79 -7.42
C ALA A 118 6.30 -28.52 -8.08
N LEU A 119 7.55 -28.17 -7.79
CA LEU A 119 8.19 -26.98 -8.33
C LEU A 119 8.67 -27.13 -9.76
N LEU A 120 9.17 -28.32 -10.11
CA LEU A 120 9.54 -28.63 -11.50
C LEU A 120 8.31 -28.45 -12.43
N VAL A 121 7.13 -28.90 -11.97
CA VAL A 121 5.87 -28.73 -12.70
C VAL A 121 5.46 -27.24 -12.77
N CYS A 122 5.53 -26.51 -11.66
CA CYS A 122 5.20 -25.07 -11.65
C CYS A 122 6.08 -24.26 -12.61
N ARG A 123 7.42 -24.46 -12.59
CA ARG A 123 8.37 -23.77 -13.48
C ARG A 123 8.13 -24.11 -14.96
N TYR A 124 7.80 -25.36 -15.27
CA TYR A 124 7.50 -25.77 -16.65
C TYR A 124 6.23 -25.09 -17.19
N ASN A 125 5.17 -24.99 -16.37
CA ASN A 125 3.91 -24.34 -16.78
C ASN A 125 4.06 -22.83 -17.03
N SER A 126 4.87 -22.11 -16.26
CA SER A 126 5.17 -20.69 -16.54
C SER A 126 5.83 -20.47 -17.90
N HIS A 127 6.63 -21.43 -18.40
CA HIS A 127 7.26 -21.33 -19.73
C HIS A 127 6.31 -21.70 -20.88
N ARG A 128 5.24 -22.46 -20.60
CA ARG A 128 4.19 -22.80 -21.57
C ARG A 128 3.17 -21.67 -21.73
N SER A 129 2.80 -20.98 -20.65
CA SER A 129 1.83 -19.88 -20.69
C SER A 129 2.30 -18.63 -21.43
N LYS A 130 3.62 -18.42 -21.57
CA LYS A 130 4.20 -17.29 -22.33
C LYS A 130 4.34 -17.56 -23.84
N ARG A 131 3.90 -18.73 -24.32
CA ARG A 131 4.02 -19.15 -25.72
C ARG A 131 2.68 -19.24 -26.47
N ASN A 132 1.58 -18.79 -25.83
CA ASN A 132 0.26 -18.65 -26.44
C ASN A 132 -0.16 -17.18 -26.46
#